data_AF-A0A0Q9EF84-F1
#
_entry.id   AF-A0A0Q9EF84-F1
#
_cell.length_a   1.000
_cell.length_b   1.000
_cell.length_c   1.000
_cell.angle_alpha   90.00
_cell.angle_beta   90.00
_cell.angle_gamma   90.00
#
_symmetry.space_group_name_H-M   'P 1'
#
loop_
_entity.id
_entity.type
_entity.pdbx_description
1 polymer ?
#
loop_
_entity_poly.entity_id
_entity_poly.type
_entity_poly.pdbx_seq_one_letter_code
_entity_poly.pdbx_strand_id
1 'polypeptide(L)'
;MTSRATAALDALNALSARIGADPLLVQGGGGNTSVKFDGTLWVKASGTWLAQARERDIFVPLPLDEVRAALRHADGETRLARLGDPQALRPSIETSLHALLPHPVVAHVHSVNTIAWAVRADARERLSALLKDLNWAWVPYRRPGYPLTQAVQDVLAERETDVLVLANHGLVVGAEDCAAADALLGEVERRLGLPARAPTAGDPARLHAVNDLNWELPSDAGVHALATDAIAMAIARDGALYPDHAVFLGARAAVLQDSDALSDAVARATAAGGVAPAFALLPGAGVLVAPGLSPGAQAMLLCLALVALRLSGEETLVYLGDEDVAALVDWEAEAYRRALSRPRH
;
A
#
# COMPACT_ATOMS: atom_id res chain seq x y z
N MET A 1 30.35 11.39 -3.67
CA MET A 1 29.82 11.02 -2.34
C MET A 1 30.97 10.73 -1.40
N THR A 2 30.87 11.10 -0.12
CA THR A 2 31.84 10.70 0.91
C THR A 2 31.70 9.20 1.22
N SER A 3 32.71 8.54 1.79
CA SER A 3 32.63 7.10 2.12
C SER A 3 31.48 6.77 3.08
N ARG A 4 31.10 7.71 3.95
CA ARG A 4 29.95 7.60 4.85
C ARG A 4 28.61 7.68 4.13
N ALA A 5 28.47 8.56 3.13
CA ALA A 5 27.26 8.64 2.33
C ALA A 5 27.03 7.37 1.51
N THR A 6 28.11 6.80 0.94
CA THR A 6 28.04 5.51 0.24
C THR A 6 27.61 4.40 1.18
N ALA A 7 28.22 4.29 2.37
CA ALA A 7 27.83 3.27 3.36
C ALA A 7 26.37 3.40 3.83
N ALA A 8 25.86 4.63 4.02
CA ALA A 8 24.47 4.87 4.40
C ALA A 8 23.49 4.45 3.29
N LEU A 9 23.81 4.73 2.03
CA LEU A 9 23.00 4.31 0.88
C LEU A 9 23.06 2.79 0.64
N ASP A 10 24.22 2.16 0.85
CA ASP A 10 24.34 0.70 0.75
C ASP A 10 23.50 0.00 1.83
N ALA A 11 23.52 0.52 3.06
CA ALA A 11 22.67 0.03 4.14
C ALA A 11 21.16 0.23 3.82
N LEU A 12 20.80 1.37 3.24
CA LEU A 12 19.44 1.64 2.80
C LEU A 12 19.01 0.67 1.68
N ASN A 13 19.84 0.48 0.65
CA ASN A 13 19.60 -0.50 -0.42
C ASN A 13 19.39 -1.91 0.13
N ALA A 14 20.17 -2.31 1.14
CA ALA A 14 20.00 -3.60 1.80
C ALA A 14 18.68 -3.71 2.57
N LEU A 15 18.32 -2.69 3.37
CA LEU A 15 17.06 -2.62 4.11
C LEU A 15 15.86 -2.68 3.15
N SER A 16 15.88 -1.88 2.08
CA SER A 16 14.83 -1.80 1.08
C SER A 16 14.63 -3.09 0.32
N ALA A 17 15.71 -3.72 -0.17
CA ALA A 17 15.60 -4.98 -0.90
C ALA A 17 15.01 -6.10 -0.01
N ARG A 18 15.39 -6.14 1.27
CA ARG A 18 14.84 -7.12 2.21
C ARG A 18 13.38 -6.85 2.54
N ILE A 19 12.98 -5.60 2.81
CA ILE A 19 11.57 -5.25 3.01
C ILE A 19 10.75 -5.55 1.76
N GLY A 20 11.24 -5.14 0.59
CA GLY A 20 10.51 -5.29 -0.67
C GLY A 20 10.42 -6.73 -1.18
N ALA A 21 11.26 -7.64 -0.68
CA ALA A 21 11.17 -9.07 -0.98
C ALA A 21 10.09 -9.79 -0.16
N ASP A 22 9.57 -9.18 0.91
CA ASP A 22 8.54 -9.77 1.76
C ASP A 22 7.14 -9.25 1.38
N PRO A 23 6.27 -10.08 0.77
CA PRO A 23 4.92 -9.69 0.39
C PRO A 23 4.00 -9.42 1.60
N LEU A 24 4.41 -9.75 2.83
CA LEU A 24 3.69 -9.34 4.04
C LEU A 24 3.98 -7.90 4.46
N LEU A 25 5.08 -7.31 3.97
CA LEU A 25 5.47 -5.93 4.30
C LEU A 25 5.12 -4.96 3.17
N VAL A 26 5.41 -5.33 1.92
CA VAL A 26 5.25 -4.44 0.76
C VAL A 26 4.77 -5.23 -0.45
N GLN A 27 3.83 -4.65 -1.21
CA GLN A 27 3.29 -5.27 -2.42
C GLN A 27 3.45 -4.36 -3.64
N GLY A 28 4.07 -4.90 -4.69
CA GLY A 28 4.36 -4.17 -5.92
C GLY A 28 5.15 -2.89 -5.67
N GLY A 29 4.58 -1.75 -6.11
CA GLY A 29 5.19 -0.43 -5.95
C GLY A 29 4.86 0.28 -4.64
N GLY A 30 4.10 -0.33 -3.72
CA GLY A 30 3.76 0.25 -2.41
C GLY A 30 4.98 0.39 -1.49
N GLY A 31 4.80 1.09 -0.36
CA GLY A 31 5.84 1.30 0.65
C GLY A 31 7.06 2.08 0.19
N ASN A 32 7.75 2.72 1.13
CA ASN A 32 8.89 3.58 0.87
C ASN A 32 9.95 3.46 1.97
N THR A 33 11.20 3.73 1.63
CA THR A 33 12.27 3.89 2.62
C THR A 33 13.05 5.17 2.32
N SER A 34 13.69 5.73 3.35
CA SER A 34 14.58 6.87 3.19
C SER A 34 15.72 6.89 4.20
N VAL A 35 16.80 7.58 3.84
CA VAL A 35 17.85 8.02 4.77
C VAL A 35 18.07 9.53 4.66
N LYS A 36 18.28 10.19 5.80
CA LYS A 36 18.67 11.59 5.91
C LYS A 36 20.13 11.66 6.28
N PHE A 37 20.95 12.30 5.45
CA PHE A 37 22.38 12.41 5.66
C PHE A 37 22.91 13.73 5.07
N ASP A 38 23.72 14.47 5.84
CA ASP A 38 24.33 15.74 5.43
C ASP A 38 23.34 16.72 4.74
N GLY A 39 22.17 16.94 5.35
CA GLY A 39 21.14 17.86 4.84
C GLY A 39 20.39 17.35 3.59
N THR A 40 20.64 16.12 3.16
CA THR A 40 19.97 15.48 2.01
C THR A 40 19.04 14.37 2.47
N LEU A 41 17.82 14.37 1.94
CA LEU A 41 16.87 13.26 2.02
C LEU A 41 17.02 12.38 0.79
N TRP A 42 17.41 11.13 0.99
CA TRP A 42 17.39 10.09 -0.04
C TRP A 42 16.15 9.25 0.16
N VAL A 43 15.20 9.31 -0.78
CA VAL A 43 13.89 8.68 -0.66
C VAL A 43 13.54 7.88 -1.90
N LYS A 44 12.77 6.79 -1.74
CA LYS A 44 12.33 5.95 -2.86
C LYS A 44 11.66 6.79 -3.95
N ALA A 45 12.03 6.54 -5.19
CA ALA A 45 11.43 7.11 -6.38
C ALA A 45 10.03 6.53 -6.65
N SER A 46 9.14 7.36 -7.18
CA SER A 46 7.85 6.90 -7.69
C SER A 46 8.03 5.92 -8.85
N GLY A 47 7.18 4.89 -8.93
CA GLY A 47 7.21 3.87 -9.97
C GLY A 47 8.31 2.80 -9.82
N THR A 48 9.07 2.83 -8.72
CA THR A 48 10.10 1.82 -8.40
C THR A 48 9.65 0.91 -7.26
N TRP A 49 10.18 -0.32 -7.23
CA TRP A 49 9.86 -1.30 -6.20
C TRP A 49 11.05 -1.43 -5.25
N LEU A 50 10.79 -1.48 -3.94
CA LEU A 50 11.86 -1.62 -2.94
C LEU A 50 12.70 -2.90 -3.16
N ALA A 51 12.09 -3.97 -3.68
CA ALA A 51 12.77 -5.22 -4.05
C ALA A 51 13.94 -4.99 -5.03
N GLN A 52 13.88 -3.95 -5.86
CA GLN A 52 14.86 -3.65 -6.91
C GLN A 52 16.04 -2.81 -6.40
N ALA A 53 16.08 -2.45 -5.11
CA ALA A 53 17.07 -1.52 -4.55
C ALA A 53 18.53 -1.97 -4.70
N ARG A 54 18.78 -3.28 -4.83
CA ARG A 54 20.13 -3.82 -5.09
C ARG A 54 20.47 -3.98 -6.57
N GLU A 55 19.48 -3.86 -7.44
CA GLU A 55 19.61 -4.12 -8.88
C GLU A 55 19.75 -2.83 -9.68
N ARG A 56 19.18 -1.72 -9.19
CA ARG A 56 19.17 -0.43 -9.86
C ARG A 56 19.04 0.71 -8.86
N ASP A 57 19.36 1.92 -9.29
CA ASP A 57 19.10 3.11 -8.50
C ASP A 57 17.59 3.36 -8.37
N ILE A 58 17.12 3.43 -7.13
CA ILE A 58 15.71 3.72 -6.82
C ILE A 58 15.55 4.92 -5.88
N PHE A 59 16.64 5.60 -5.50
CA PHE A 59 16.61 6.70 -4.54
C PHE A 59 16.83 8.04 -5.22
N VAL A 60 16.01 9.02 -4.83
CA VAL A 60 16.12 10.42 -5.28
C VAL A 60 16.71 11.25 -4.15
N PRO A 61 17.81 11.98 -4.37
CA PRO A 61 18.31 12.96 -3.43
C PRO A 61 17.49 14.25 -3.50
N LEU A 62 17.08 14.76 -2.35
CA LEU A 62 16.39 16.04 -2.21
C LEU A 62 17.01 16.88 -1.08
N PRO A 63 17.15 18.21 -1.23
CA PRO A 63 17.56 19.08 -0.12
C PRO A 63 16.49 19.05 0.99
N LEU A 64 16.84 18.53 2.17
CA LEU A 64 15.88 18.27 3.25
C LEU A 64 15.17 19.55 3.73
N ASP A 65 15.92 20.65 3.84
CA ASP A 65 15.37 21.93 4.30
C ASP A 65 14.40 22.54 3.29
N GLU A 66 14.64 22.37 1.98
CA GLU A 66 13.72 22.81 0.93
C GLU A 66 12.46 21.95 0.90
N VAL A 67 12.59 20.63 1.08
CA VAL A 67 11.43 19.73 1.22
C VAL A 67 10.59 20.16 2.42
N ARG A 68 11.20 20.32 3.60
CA ARG A 68 10.49 20.77 4.81
C ARG A 68 9.88 22.17 4.64
N ALA A 69 10.53 23.06 3.89
CA ALA A 69 9.99 24.37 3.57
C ALA A 69 8.76 24.28 2.67
N ALA A 70 8.78 23.41 1.66
CA ALA A 70 7.64 23.17 0.79
C ALA A 70 6.42 22.67 1.57
N LEU A 71 6.61 21.75 2.53
CA LEU A 71 5.52 21.17 3.33
C LEU A 71 4.80 22.18 4.25
N ARG A 72 5.34 23.39 4.44
CA ARG A 72 4.65 24.47 5.18
C ARG A 72 3.58 25.18 4.34
N HIS A 73 3.46 24.87 3.06
CA HIS A 73 2.51 25.48 2.15
C HIS A 73 1.42 24.50 1.73
N ALA A 74 0.21 25.02 1.45
CA ALA A 74 -0.92 24.22 0.96
C ALA A 74 -0.64 23.54 -0.40
N ASP A 75 0.21 24.14 -1.23
CA ASP A 75 0.68 23.59 -2.51
C ASP A 75 1.99 22.79 -2.37
N GLY A 76 2.33 22.35 -1.15
CA GLY A 76 3.63 21.76 -0.80
C GLY A 76 4.02 20.56 -1.65
N GLU A 77 3.08 19.70 -2.04
CA GLU A 77 3.36 18.55 -2.93
C GLU A 77 3.75 18.98 -4.34
N THR A 78 3.07 20.00 -4.87
CA THR A 78 3.40 20.55 -6.20
C THR A 78 4.80 21.17 -6.17
N ARG A 79 5.18 21.80 -5.05
CA ARG A 79 6.53 22.33 -4.84
C ARG A 79 7.55 21.20 -4.73
N LEU A 80 7.27 20.16 -3.94
CA LEU A 80 8.14 19.00 -3.76
C LEU A 80 8.40 18.29 -5.10
N ALA A 81 7.37 18.11 -5.92
CA ALA A 81 7.50 17.52 -7.25
C ALA A 81 8.41 18.33 -8.20
N ARG A 82 8.66 19.62 -7.92
CA ARG A 82 9.58 20.49 -8.68
C ARG A 82 11.00 20.51 -8.14
N LEU A 83 11.24 19.98 -6.93
CA LEU A 83 12.58 19.88 -6.33
C LEU A 83 13.41 18.76 -6.97
N GLY A 84 12.75 17.76 -7.56
CA GLY A 84 13.42 16.71 -8.34
C GLY A 84 13.79 17.19 -9.74
N ASP A 85 14.89 16.66 -10.29
CA ASP A 85 15.26 16.87 -11.68
C ASP A 85 14.16 16.29 -12.61
N PRO A 86 13.56 17.09 -13.51
CA PRO A 86 12.53 16.63 -14.44
C PRO A 86 12.97 15.49 -15.38
N GLN A 87 14.28 15.34 -15.61
CA GLN A 87 14.91 14.31 -16.42
C GLN A 87 15.34 13.07 -15.61
N ALA A 88 15.27 13.13 -14.28
CA ALA A 88 15.63 12.03 -13.38
C ALA A 88 14.39 11.32 -12.80
N LEU A 89 14.65 10.39 -11.88
CA LEU A 89 13.65 9.76 -11.04
C LEU A 89 12.89 10.82 -10.23
N ARG A 90 11.56 10.70 -10.16
CA ARG A 90 10.74 11.59 -9.34
C ARG A 90 10.57 11.03 -7.94
N PRO A 91 10.53 11.89 -6.91
CA PRO A 91 10.28 11.44 -5.56
C PRO A 91 8.87 10.83 -5.43
N SER A 92 8.72 9.87 -4.53
CA SER A 92 7.41 9.30 -4.19
C SER A 92 6.50 10.37 -3.57
N ILE A 93 5.19 10.20 -3.75
CA ILE A 93 4.16 11.08 -3.17
C ILE A 93 4.21 11.11 -1.64
N GLU A 94 4.66 10.03 -1.02
CA GLU A 94 4.79 9.91 0.44
C GLU A 94 6.10 10.50 0.98
N THR A 95 6.90 11.16 0.14
CA THR A 95 8.15 11.83 0.57
C THR A 95 7.92 12.79 1.74
N SER A 96 6.74 13.39 1.82
CA SER A 96 6.37 14.27 2.92
C SER A 96 6.48 13.57 4.28
N LEU A 97 5.96 12.34 4.41
CA LEU A 97 6.05 11.52 5.63
C LEU A 97 7.51 11.33 6.05
N HIS A 98 8.35 10.96 5.09
CA HIS A 98 9.77 10.75 5.32
C HIS A 98 10.49 12.02 5.79
N ALA A 99 10.14 13.18 5.25
CA ALA A 99 10.76 14.46 5.63
C ALA A 99 10.32 14.97 7.01
N LEU A 100 9.09 14.66 7.41
CA LEU A 100 8.49 15.08 8.68
C LEU A 100 9.07 14.34 9.88
N LEU A 101 9.27 13.02 9.78
CA LEU A 101 9.87 12.26 10.87
C LEU A 101 11.31 12.76 11.14
N PRO A 102 11.67 13.05 12.40
CA PRO A 102 12.99 13.57 12.74
C PRO A 102 14.11 12.54 12.53
N HIS A 103 13.77 11.26 12.43
CA HIS A 103 14.69 10.13 12.41
C HIS A 103 15.59 10.10 11.16
N PRO A 104 16.87 9.73 11.29
CA PRO A 104 17.77 9.52 10.16
C PRO A 104 17.23 8.52 9.14
N VAL A 105 16.69 7.38 9.59
CA VAL A 105 16.11 6.37 8.71
C VAL A 105 14.61 6.28 8.95
N VAL A 106 13.84 6.20 7.87
CA VAL A 106 12.39 6.01 7.92
C VAL A 106 12.00 4.91 6.94
N ALA A 107 11.22 3.94 7.41
CA ALA A 107 10.61 2.90 6.59
C ALA A 107 9.09 2.97 6.72
N HIS A 108 8.42 3.14 5.59
CA HIS A 108 6.98 3.06 5.46
C HIS A 108 6.63 1.78 4.71
N VAL A 109 5.81 0.93 5.30
CA VAL A 109 5.42 -0.36 4.76
C VAL A 109 3.90 -0.51 4.76
N HIS A 110 3.38 -1.24 3.79
CA HIS A 110 1.97 -1.62 3.69
C HIS A 110 1.79 -3.01 4.30
N SER A 111 2.17 -3.10 5.58
CA SER A 111 2.19 -4.36 6.31
C SER A 111 0.79 -4.97 6.36
N VAL A 112 0.68 -6.23 5.91
CA VAL A 112 -0.55 -7.01 5.94
C VAL A 112 -1.10 -7.10 7.37
N ASN A 113 -0.22 -7.34 8.36
CA ASN A 113 -0.64 -7.43 9.76
C ASN A 113 -1.13 -6.07 10.26
N THR A 114 -0.42 -4.99 9.94
CA THR A 114 -0.82 -3.64 10.34
C THR A 114 -2.14 -3.24 9.70
N ILE A 115 -2.32 -3.49 8.39
CA ILE A 115 -3.56 -3.19 7.67
C ILE A 115 -4.73 -3.98 8.28
N ALA A 116 -4.57 -5.27 8.57
CA ALA A 116 -5.60 -6.09 9.20
C ALA A 116 -6.08 -5.53 10.56
N TRP A 117 -5.19 -4.89 11.32
CA TRP A 117 -5.62 -4.11 12.49
C TRP A 117 -6.24 -2.77 12.11
N ALA A 118 -5.57 -2.00 11.25
CA ALA A 118 -5.86 -0.60 10.96
C ALA A 118 -7.20 -0.37 10.22
N VAL A 119 -7.81 -1.42 9.65
CA VAL A 119 -9.12 -1.38 9.02
C VAL A 119 -10.28 -1.61 10.01
N ARG A 120 -10.00 -1.89 11.28
CA ARG A 120 -11.03 -2.18 12.29
C ARG A 120 -11.47 -0.91 13.02
N ALA A 121 -12.75 -0.83 13.36
CA ALA A 121 -13.29 0.28 14.16
C ALA A 121 -12.69 0.35 15.57
N ASP A 122 -12.30 -0.80 16.15
CA ASP A 122 -11.67 -0.92 17.48
C ASP A 122 -10.13 -0.88 17.43
N ALA A 123 -9.52 -0.61 16.27
CA ALA A 123 -8.08 -0.71 16.04
C ALA A 123 -7.26 0.07 17.08
N ARG A 124 -7.57 1.35 17.28
CA ARG A 124 -6.82 2.22 18.19
C ARG A 124 -6.77 1.67 19.61
N GLU A 125 -7.89 1.16 20.11
CA GLU A 125 -7.97 0.58 21.47
C GLU A 125 -7.13 -0.70 21.58
N ARG A 126 -7.27 -1.61 20.61
CA ARG A 126 -6.52 -2.87 20.59
C ARG A 126 -5.02 -2.64 20.48
N LEU A 127 -4.62 -1.72 19.60
CA LEU A 127 -3.21 -1.38 19.36
C LEU A 127 -2.56 -0.72 20.58
N SER A 128 -3.31 0.03 21.41
CA SER A 128 -2.79 0.55 22.68
C SER A 128 -2.26 -0.53 23.61
N ALA A 129 -2.92 -1.70 23.66
CA ALA A 129 -2.45 -2.82 24.46
C ALA A 129 -1.27 -3.56 23.81
N LEU A 130 -1.32 -3.75 22.48
CA LEU A 130 -0.31 -4.52 21.74
C LEU A 130 1.03 -3.77 21.64
N LEU A 131 0.98 -2.47 21.33
CA LEU A 131 2.15 -1.62 21.13
C LEU A 131 2.55 -0.84 22.38
N LYS A 132 2.07 -1.27 23.57
CA LYS A 132 2.52 -0.71 24.85
C LYS A 132 4.06 -0.70 24.93
N ASP A 133 4.62 0.27 25.62
CA ASP A 133 6.08 0.43 25.77
C ASP A 133 6.83 0.79 24.47
N LEU A 134 6.13 1.01 23.35
CA LEU A 134 6.69 1.65 22.15
C LEU A 134 6.21 3.10 22.06
N ASN A 135 7.05 3.98 21.52
CA ASN A 135 6.67 5.36 21.18
C ASN A 135 5.84 5.37 19.90
N TRP A 136 4.63 4.80 19.97
CA TRP A 136 3.74 4.69 18.82
C TRP A 136 2.61 5.71 18.88
N ALA A 137 2.10 6.14 17.73
CA ALA A 137 0.89 6.96 17.63
C ALA A 137 -0.05 6.48 16.52
N TRP A 138 -1.34 6.75 16.71
CA TRP A 138 -2.40 6.47 15.75
C TRP A 138 -2.67 7.71 14.90
N VAL A 139 -2.68 7.55 13.59
CA VAL A 139 -3.06 8.60 12.64
C VAL A 139 -4.42 8.23 12.03
N PRO A 140 -5.47 9.05 12.20
CA PRO A 140 -6.77 8.77 11.61
C PRO A 140 -6.68 8.79 10.08
N TYR A 141 -7.60 8.09 9.42
CA TYR A 141 -7.57 7.98 7.97
C TYR A 141 -7.66 9.37 7.33
N ARG A 142 -6.73 9.61 6.40
CA ARG A 142 -6.69 10.74 5.50
C ARG A 142 -6.19 10.24 4.17
N ARG A 143 -6.76 10.77 3.09
CA ARG A 143 -6.30 10.46 1.74
C ARG A 143 -4.78 10.70 1.63
N PRO A 144 -4.00 9.75 1.07
CA PRO A 144 -2.58 9.92 0.81
C PRO A 144 -2.28 11.25 0.14
N GLY A 145 -1.14 11.81 0.53
CA GLY A 145 -0.68 13.12 0.10
C GLY A 145 -0.84 14.22 1.16
N TYR A 146 -1.21 15.43 0.75
CA TYR A 146 -1.25 16.61 1.63
C TYR A 146 -2.15 16.42 2.87
N PRO A 147 -3.37 15.87 2.78
CA PRO A 147 -4.21 15.65 3.96
C PRO A 147 -3.58 14.71 4.99
N LEU A 148 -2.97 13.61 4.54
CA LEU A 148 -2.24 12.69 5.40
C LEU A 148 -1.00 13.35 6.01
N THR A 149 -0.29 14.14 5.21
CA THR A 149 0.88 14.91 5.66
C THR A 149 0.52 15.82 6.85
N GLN A 150 -0.59 16.54 6.77
CA GLN A 150 -1.05 17.42 7.85
C GLN A 150 -1.40 16.62 9.11
N ALA A 151 -2.14 15.52 8.98
CA ALA A 151 -2.50 14.69 10.13
C ALA A 151 -1.26 14.11 10.84
N VAL A 152 -0.22 13.75 10.08
CA VAL A 152 1.06 13.32 10.66
C VAL A 152 1.80 14.47 11.33
N GLN A 153 1.80 15.68 10.75
CA GLN A 153 2.37 16.86 11.39
C GLN A 153 1.74 17.14 12.76
N ASP A 154 0.41 17.07 12.85
CA ASP A 154 -0.33 17.32 14.08
C ASP A 154 0.08 16.30 15.17
N VAL A 155 0.15 15.01 14.81
CA VAL A 155 0.57 13.94 15.74
C VAL A 155 2.01 14.12 16.21
N LEU A 156 2.94 14.47 15.31
CA LEU A 156 4.35 14.67 15.64
C LEU A 156 4.61 15.95 16.44
N ALA A 157 3.71 16.94 16.36
CA ALA A 157 3.80 18.16 17.16
C ALA A 157 3.44 17.94 18.64
N GLU A 158 2.61 16.93 18.92
CA GLU A 158 2.13 16.64 20.28
C GLU A 158 3.08 15.74 21.07
N ARG A 159 3.83 14.86 20.38
CA ARG A 159 4.68 13.86 21.05
C ARG A 159 5.77 13.29 20.16
N GLU A 160 6.86 12.89 20.79
CA GLU A 160 7.87 12.04 20.16
C GLU A 160 7.24 10.69 19.76
N THR A 161 7.49 10.27 18.51
CA THR A 161 6.88 9.10 17.91
C THR A 161 7.87 8.41 16.99
N ASP A 162 8.17 7.15 17.26
CA ASP A 162 9.03 6.28 16.44
C ASP A 162 8.20 5.37 15.52
N VAL A 163 6.92 5.15 15.86
CA VAL A 163 6.02 4.26 15.13
C VAL A 163 4.68 4.96 14.86
N LEU A 164 4.29 5.10 13.59
CA LEU A 164 2.96 5.57 13.22
C LEU A 164 2.15 4.43 12.63
N VAL A 165 0.99 4.16 13.21
CA VAL A 165 -0.02 3.31 12.56
C VAL A 165 -1.03 4.21 11.87
N LEU A 166 -1.12 4.09 10.56
CA LEU A 166 -2.00 4.87 9.70
C LEU A 166 -3.29 4.08 9.46
N ALA A 167 -4.43 4.60 9.93
CA ALA A 167 -5.72 3.96 9.74
C ALA A 167 -5.97 3.66 8.26
N ASN A 168 -6.43 2.45 7.95
CA ASN A 168 -6.70 2.00 6.58
C ASN A 168 -5.52 2.17 5.60
N HIS A 169 -4.25 2.23 6.04
CA HIS A 169 -3.14 2.44 5.10
C HIS A 169 -1.93 1.55 5.42
N GLY A 170 -1.29 1.72 6.57
CA GLY A 170 -0.05 1.00 6.84
C GLY A 170 0.72 1.49 8.06
N LEU A 171 2.03 1.24 8.03
CA LEU A 171 2.95 1.45 9.14
C LEU A 171 4.10 2.35 8.71
N VAL A 172 4.51 3.29 9.55
CA VAL A 172 5.75 4.05 9.40
C VAL A 172 6.60 3.83 10.64
N VAL A 173 7.87 3.48 10.47
CA VAL A 173 8.87 3.42 11.55
C VAL A 173 10.01 4.38 11.28
N GLY A 174 10.46 5.07 12.31
CA GLY A 174 11.64 5.93 12.31
C GLY A 174 12.68 5.41 13.29
N ALA A 175 13.95 5.41 12.90
CA ALA A 175 15.05 5.00 13.76
C ALA A 175 16.39 5.69 13.42
N GLU A 176 17.38 5.51 14.30
CA GLU A 176 18.72 6.10 14.17
C GLU A 176 19.53 5.56 12.99
N ASP A 177 19.31 4.29 12.62
CA ASP A 177 19.94 3.65 11.47
C ASP A 177 19.06 2.54 10.86
N CYS A 178 19.55 1.91 9.79
CA CYS A 178 18.80 0.89 9.06
C CYS A 178 18.60 -0.42 9.86
N ALA A 179 19.53 -0.76 10.77
CA ALA A 179 19.42 -1.96 11.59
C ALA A 179 18.40 -1.75 12.72
N ALA A 180 18.41 -0.58 13.36
CA ALA A 180 17.41 -0.18 14.35
C ALA A 180 16.02 -0.06 13.72
N ALA A 181 15.89 0.50 12.51
CA ALA A 181 14.62 0.57 11.78
C ALA A 181 14.05 -0.82 11.49
N ASP A 182 14.89 -1.75 11.06
CA ASP A 182 14.51 -3.13 10.79
C ASP A 182 14.11 -3.90 12.06
N ALA A 183 14.86 -3.73 13.14
CA ALA A 183 14.55 -4.35 14.43
C ALA A 183 13.22 -3.81 14.99
N LEU A 184 12.98 -2.50 14.90
CA LEU A 184 11.72 -1.90 15.34
C LEU A 184 10.54 -2.37 14.48
N LEU A 185 10.70 -2.42 13.16
CA LEU A 185 9.71 -2.98 12.25
C LEU A 185 9.38 -4.44 12.61
N GLY A 186 10.42 -5.27 12.79
CA GLY A 186 10.25 -6.67 13.17
C GLY A 186 9.52 -6.84 14.52
N GLU A 187 9.80 -5.99 15.51
CA GLU A 187 9.11 -6.03 16.79
C GLU A 187 7.64 -5.61 16.67
N VAL A 188 7.33 -4.58 15.88
CA VAL A 188 5.93 -4.19 15.60
C VAL A 188 5.21 -5.34 14.89
N GLU A 189 5.78 -5.91 13.83
CA GLU A 189 5.19 -7.03 13.10
C GLU A 189 4.92 -8.24 13.99
N ARG A 190 5.87 -8.58 14.87
CA ARG A 190 5.70 -9.68 15.83
C ARG A 190 4.53 -9.43 16.78
N ARG A 191 4.34 -8.19 17.25
CA ARG A 191 3.24 -7.82 18.15
C ARG A 191 1.89 -7.75 17.46
N LEU A 192 1.89 -7.37 16.17
CA LEU A 192 0.68 -7.24 15.37
C LEU A 192 0.29 -8.52 14.63
N GLY A 193 1.14 -9.56 14.67
CA GLY A 193 0.92 -10.84 14.01
C GLY A 193 -0.46 -11.44 14.33
N LEU A 194 -1.24 -11.65 13.28
CA LEU A 194 -2.53 -12.35 13.35
C LEU A 194 -2.43 -13.70 12.64
N PRO A 195 -3.06 -14.76 13.18
CA PRO A 195 -3.14 -16.02 12.47
C PRO A 195 -3.96 -15.85 11.19
N ALA A 196 -3.49 -16.42 10.09
CA ALA A 196 -4.27 -16.51 8.86
C ALA A 196 -5.14 -17.77 8.89
N ARG A 197 -6.39 -17.64 8.46
CA ARG A 197 -7.24 -18.79 8.15
C ARG A 197 -6.64 -19.59 7.00
N ALA A 198 -6.96 -20.88 6.97
CA ALA A 198 -6.56 -21.78 5.89
C ALA A 198 -7.69 -21.88 4.85
N PRO A 199 -7.59 -21.22 3.69
CA PRO A 199 -8.58 -21.34 2.63
C PRO A 199 -8.46 -22.71 1.93
N THR A 200 -9.53 -23.15 1.27
CA THR A 200 -9.44 -24.28 0.35
C THR A 200 -8.75 -23.84 -0.96
N ALA A 201 -8.13 -24.81 -1.64
CA ALA A 201 -7.55 -24.56 -2.97
C ALA A 201 -8.63 -24.12 -3.97
N GLY A 202 -8.21 -23.36 -4.98
CA GLY A 202 -9.09 -23.00 -6.09
C GLY A 202 -9.43 -24.21 -6.97
N ASP A 203 -10.50 -24.08 -7.76
CA ASP A 203 -10.99 -25.04 -8.74
C ASP A 203 -10.91 -24.43 -10.15
N PRO A 204 -9.79 -24.62 -10.86
CA PRO A 204 -9.60 -24.09 -12.20
C PRO A 204 -10.63 -24.61 -13.22
N ALA A 205 -11.18 -25.81 -13.02
CA ALA A 205 -12.16 -26.38 -13.95
C ALA A 205 -13.49 -25.62 -13.86
N ARG A 206 -13.95 -25.33 -12.63
CA ARG A 206 -15.13 -24.49 -12.42
C ARG A 206 -14.91 -23.05 -12.91
N LEU A 207 -13.72 -22.49 -12.68
CA LEU A 207 -13.38 -21.15 -13.19
C LEU A 207 -13.39 -21.11 -14.72
N HIS A 208 -12.85 -22.14 -15.39
CA HIS A 208 -12.87 -22.22 -16.84
C HIS A 208 -14.30 -22.34 -17.40
N ALA A 209 -15.16 -23.12 -16.74
CA ALA A 209 -16.54 -23.35 -17.19
C ALA A 209 -17.41 -22.09 -17.24
N VAL A 210 -17.14 -21.09 -16.39
CA VAL A 210 -17.89 -19.83 -16.34
C VAL A 210 -17.24 -18.70 -17.16
N ASN A 211 -16.02 -18.89 -17.66
CA ASN A 211 -15.19 -17.82 -18.20
C ASN A 211 -15.39 -17.60 -19.71
N ASP A 212 -16.43 -16.85 -20.06
CA ASP A 212 -16.77 -16.47 -21.44
C ASP A 212 -16.07 -15.19 -21.93
N LEU A 213 -15.30 -14.51 -21.05
CA LEU A 213 -14.55 -13.29 -21.38
C LEU A 213 -13.05 -13.52 -21.60
N ASN A 214 -12.58 -14.77 -21.55
CA ASN A 214 -11.15 -15.11 -21.61
C ASN A 214 -10.31 -14.38 -20.54
N TRP A 215 -10.85 -14.21 -19.34
CA TRP A 215 -10.11 -13.70 -18.20
C TRP A 215 -9.04 -14.69 -17.75
N GLU A 216 -8.03 -14.20 -17.05
CA GLU A 216 -6.87 -14.99 -16.66
C GLU A 216 -7.01 -15.52 -15.23
N LEU A 217 -6.18 -16.51 -14.87
CA LEU A 217 -5.98 -16.87 -13.48
C LEU A 217 -5.01 -15.88 -12.82
N PRO A 218 -5.13 -15.62 -11.50
CA PRO A 218 -4.19 -14.78 -10.78
C PRO A 218 -2.77 -15.36 -10.82
N SER A 219 -1.76 -14.50 -10.73
CA SER A 219 -0.35 -14.94 -10.76
C SER A 219 0.07 -15.73 -9.51
N ASP A 220 -0.65 -15.57 -8.41
CA ASP A 220 -0.43 -16.27 -7.14
C ASP A 220 -1.69 -17.04 -6.75
N ALA A 221 -1.55 -18.34 -6.45
CA ALA A 221 -2.67 -19.21 -6.10
C ALA A 221 -3.33 -18.84 -4.77
N GLY A 222 -2.62 -18.14 -3.87
CA GLY A 222 -3.16 -17.63 -2.60
C GLY A 222 -4.29 -16.63 -2.80
N VAL A 223 -4.36 -15.97 -3.96
CA VAL A 223 -5.46 -15.05 -4.32
C VAL A 223 -6.81 -15.76 -4.34
N HIS A 224 -6.85 -17.06 -4.66
CA HIS A 224 -8.11 -17.82 -4.67
C HIS A 224 -8.85 -17.82 -3.34
N ALA A 225 -8.14 -17.55 -2.23
CA ALA A 225 -8.72 -17.36 -0.91
C ALA A 225 -9.87 -16.33 -0.89
N LEU A 226 -9.83 -15.30 -1.74
CA LEU A 226 -10.88 -14.28 -1.84
C LEU A 226 -12.23 -14.83 -2.31
N ALA A 227 -12.28 -16.05 -2.83
CA ALA A 227 -13.55 -16.70 -3.17
C ALA A 227 -13.71 -18.09 -2.54
N THR A 228 -12.65 -18.68 -1.99
CA THR A 228 -12.71 -19.98 -1.30
C THR A 228 -12.86 -19.86 0.22
N ASP A 229 -12.62 -18.68 0.80
CA ASP A 229 -12.96 -18.34 2.19
C ASP A 229 -14.15 -17.36 2.22
N ALA A 230 -15.23 -17.74 2.91
CA ALA A 230 -16.47 -16.97 2.90
C ALA A 230 -16.33 -15.57 3.53
N ILE A 231 -15.49 -15.44 4.56
CA ILE A 231 -15.21 -14.15 5.21
C ILE A 231 -14.39 -13.27 4.27
N ALA A 232 -13.35 -13.81 3.64
CA ALA A 232 -12.52 -13.06 2.70
C ALA A 232 -13.31 -12.58 1.48
N MET A 233 -14.23 -13.41 0.98
CA MET A 233 -15.13 -13.05 -0.11
C MET A 233 -16.09 -11.92 0.28
N ALA A 234 -16.68 -11.98 1.48
CA ALA A 234 -17.53 -10.90 1.97
C ALA A 234 -16.73 -9.59 2.06
N ILE A 235 -15.52 -9.64 2.61
CA ILE A 235 -14.65 -8.48 2.75
C ILE A 235 -14.34 -7.84 1.40
N ALA A 236 -13.94 -8.64 0.41
CA ALA A 236 -13.58 -8.17 -0.93
C ALA A 236 -14.77 -7.64 -1.74
N ARG A 237 -15.98 -8.14 -1.47
CA ARG A 237 -17.22 -7.66 -2.08
C ARG A 237 -17.65 -6.31 -1.52
N ASP A 238 -17.47 -6.11 -0.21
CA ASP A 238 -18.10 -5.00 0.51
C ASP A 238 -17.38 -3.66 0.32
N GLY A 239 -16.13 -3.66 -0.19
CA GLY A 239 -15.49 -2.46 -0.72
C GLY A 239 -13.96 -2.42 -0.55
N ALA A 240 -13.39 -1.27 -0.87
CA ALA A 240 -11.97 -1.01 -0.68
C ALA A 240 -11.64 -0.74 0.80
N LEU A 241 -10.61 -1.43 1.30
CA LEU A 241 -10.16 -1.29 2.68
C LEU A 241 -9.06 -0.24 2.87
N TYR A 242 -8.26 0.03 1.85
CA TYR A 242 -7.08 0.90 1.95
C TYR A 242 -6.73 1.53 0.59
N PRO A 243 -5.97 2.64 0.54
CA PRO A 243 -5.79 3.41 -0.69
C PRO A 243 -5.27 2.61 -1.89
N ASP A 244 -4.22 1.80 -1.68
CA ASP A 244 -3.65 1.00 -2.76
C ASP A 244 -4.64 -0.04 -3.30
N HIS A 245 -5.50 -0.62 -2.45
CA HIS A 245 -6.59 -1.48 -2.92
C HIS A 245 -7.47 -0.70 -3.89
N ALA A 246 -7.95 0.48 -3.49
CA ALA A 246 -8.82 1.31 -4.33
C ALA A 246 -8.16 1.69 -5.67
N VAL A 247 -6.89 2.10 -5.63
CA VAL A 247 -6.14 2.50 -6.83
C VAL A 247 -5.96 1.32 -7.80
N PHE A 248 -5.46 0.18 -7.32
CA PHE A 248 -5.09 -0.91 -8.21
C PHE A 248 -6.24 -1.86 -8.59
N LEU A 249 -7.23 -2.02 -7.71
CA LEU A 249 -8.30 -3.02 -7.87
C LEU A 249 -9.67 -2.38 -8.08
N GLY A 250 -9.80 -1.08 -7.84
CA GLY A 250 -11.07 -0.36 -7.87
C GLY A 250 -11.91 -0.56 -6.62
N ALA A 251 -13.19 -0.17 -6.72
CA ALA A 251 -14.10 -0.14 -5.58
C ALA A 251 -14.67 -1.52 -5.21
N ARG A 252 -14.97 -2.37 -6.20
CA ARG A 252 -15.75 -3.60 -6.00
C ARG A 252 -15.33 -4.70 -6.98
N ALA A 253 -15.30 -5.93 -6.47
CA ALA A 253 -15.18 -7.14 -7.28
C ALA A 253 -16.48 -7.45 -8.04
N ALA A 254 -16.36 -8.12 -9.19
CA ALA A 254 -17.50 -8.88 -9.71
C ALA A 254 -17.71 -10.13 -8.83
N VAL A 255 -18.96 -10.44 -8.48
CA VAL A 255 -19.29 -11.68 -7.76
C VAL A 255 -20.28 -12.47 -8.59
N LEU A 256 -19.89 -13.69 -8.93
CA LEU A 256 -20.73 -14.63 -9.67
C LEU A 256 -21.77 -15.24 -8.73
N GLN A 257 -23.00 -15.34 -9.24
CA GLN A 257 -24.13 -16.04 -8.66
C GLN A 257 -24.30 -17.39 -9.34
N ASP A 258 -25.17 -18.24 -8.80
CA ASP A 258 -25.44 -19.57 -9.36
C ASP A 258 -25.97 -19.45 -10.80
N SER A 259 -25.30 -20.14 -11.73
CA SER A 259 -25.58 -20.16 -13.18
C SER A 259 -25.11 -18.95 -13.99
N ASP A 260 -24.44 -17.96 -13.38
CA ASP A 260 -23.86 -16.84 -14.12
C ASP A 260 -22.75 -17.28 -15.08
N ALA A 261 -22.72 -16.67 -16.26
CA ALA A 261 -21.46 -16.50 -16.99
C ALA A 261 -20.66 -15.34 -16.37
N LEU A 262 -19.34 -15.32 -16.57
CA LEU A 262 -18.49 -14.25 -16.09
C LEU A 262 -18.93 -12.87 -16.62
N SER A 263 -19.34 -12.80 -17.90
CA SER A 263 -19.86 -11.57 -18.50
C SER A 263 -21.06 -10.97 -17.77
N ASP A 264 -21.95 -11.80 -17.23
CA ASP A 264 -23.12 -11.34 -16.45
C ASP A 264 -22.65 -10.64 -15.16
N ALA A 265 -21.73 -11.25 -14.43
CA ALA A 265 -21.20 -10.69 -13.19
C ALA A 265 -20.42 -9.40 -13.42
N VAL A 266 -19.62 -9.34 -14.48
CA VAL A 266 -18.87 -8.15 -14.88
C VAL A 266 -19.81 -7.02 -15.30
N ALA A 267 -20.85 -7.31 -16.09
CA ALA A 267 -21.84 -6.32 -16.51
C ALA A 267 -22.60 -5.74 -15.31
N ARG A 268 -23.04 -6.58 -14.37
CA ARG A 268 -23.71 -6.10 -13.14
C ARG A 268 -22.81 -5.23 -12.28
N ALA A 269 -21.56 -5.65 -12.06
CA ALA A 269 -20.60 -4.87 -11.28
C ALA A 269 -20.30 -3.52 -11.95
N THR A 270 -20.13 -3.51 -13.28
CA THR A 270 -19.91 -2.29 -14.07
C THR A 270 -21.12 -1.35 -14.00
N ALA A 271 -22.33 -1.88 -14.08
CA ALA A 271 -23.55 -1.07 -13.98
C ALA A 271 -23.72 -0.43 -12.60
N ALA A 272 -23.27 -1.11 -11.53
CA ALA A 272 -23.32 -0.60 -10.17
C ALA A 272 -22.20 0.41 -9.85
N GLY A 273 -20.99 0.18 -10.37
CA GLY A 273 -19.79 0.96 -10.03
C GLY A 273 -19.31 1.94 -11.10
N GLY A 274 -19.91 1.94 -12.29
CA GLY A 274 -19.53 2.80 -13.42
C GLY A 274 -18.23 2.42 -14.15
N VAL A 275 -17.44 1.50 -13.59
CA VAL A 275 -16.16 1.03 -14.14
C VAL A 275 -16.12 -0.50 -14.12
N ALA A 276 -15.48 -1.10 -15.12
CA ALA A 276 -15.31 -2.55 -15.16
C ALA A 276 -14.42 -3.04 -14.00
N PRO A 277 -14.80 -4.12 -13.29
CA PRO A 277 -14.01 -4.65 -12.18
C PRO A 277 -12.70 -5.28 -12.68
N ALA A 278 -11.65 -5.17 -11.87
CA ALA A 278 -10.34 -5.76 -12.19
C ALA A 278 -10.28 -7.28 -11.95
N PHE A 279 -11.20 -7.82 -11.16
CA PHE A 279 -11.25 -9.24 -10.80
C PHE A 279 -12.69 -9.68 -10.46
N ALA A 280 -12.91 -10.98 -10.53
CA ALA A 280 -14.20 -11.63 -10.32
C ALA A 280 -14.05 -12.82 -9.36
N LEU A 281 -15.02 -12.98 -8.47
CA LEU A 281 -15.08 -13.99 -7.43
C LEU A 281 -16.13 -15.03 -7.81
N LEU A 282 -15.72 -16.30 -7.95
CA LEU A 282 -16.62 -17.44 -8.08
C LEU A 282 -16.67 -18.19 -6.73
N PRO A 283 -17.78 -18.11 -5.98
CA PRO A 283 -17.90 -18.72 -4.65
C PRO A 283 -17.49 -20.20 -4.61
N GLY A 284 -16.56 -20.51 -3.71
CA GLY A 284 -16.01 -21.84 -3.48
C GLY A 284 -15.12 -22.38 -4.61
N ALA A 285 -14.80 -21.58 -5.64
CA ALA A 285 -13.93 -22.00 -6.73
C ALA A 285 -12.68 -21.13 -6.88
N GLY A 286 -12.78 -19.81 -6.72
CA GLY A 286 -11.60 -18.95 -6.82
C GLY A 286 -11.85 -17.65 -7.57
N VAL A 287 -10.78 -17.12 -8.15
CA VAL A 287 -10.71 -15.76 -8.68
C VAL A 287 -10.29 -15.82 -10.14
N LEU A 288 -10.96 -15.00 -10.96
CA LEU A 288 -10.52 -14.66 -12.31
C LEU A 288 -10.11 -13.18 -12.32
N VAL A 289 -9.10 -12.85 -13.11
CA VAL A 289 -8.58 -11.49 -13.23
C VAL A 289 -8.74 -10.99 -14.66
N ALA A 290 -9.04 -9.70 -14.81
CA ALA A 290 -9.18 -9.08 -16.12
C ALA A 290 -7.87 -9.22 -16.93
N PRO A 291 -7.94 -9.43 -18.27
CA PRO A 291 -6.75 -9.56 -19.10
C PRO A 291 -5.82 -8.35 -18.99
N GLY A 292 -4.52 -8.60 -18.89
CA GLY A 292 -3.51 -7.54 -18.81
C GLY A 292 -3.44 -6.81 -17.46
N LEU A 293 -3.99 -7.39 -16.39
CA LEU A 293 -3.84 -6.84 -15.03
C LEU A 293 -2.35 -6.66 -14.69
N SER A 294 -1.97 -5.45 -14.25
CA SER A 294 -0.56 -5.11 -14.04
C SER A 294 0.07 -5.96 -12.91
N PRO A 295 1.40 -6.17 -12.91
CA PRO A 295 2.08 -6.85 -11.79
C PRO A 295 1.82 -6.20 -10.43
N GLY A 296 1.65 -4.86 -10.39
CA GLY A 296 1.29 -4.14 -9.16
C GLY A 296 -0.12 -4.50 -8.67
N ALA A 297 -1.09 -4.56 -9.59
CA ALA A 297 -2.45 -4.96 -9.25
C ALA A 297 -2.56 -6.44 -8.86
N GLN A 298 -1.81 -7.34 -9.50
CA GLN A 298 -1.70 -8.74 -9.06
C GLN A 298 -1.15 -8.85 -7.63
N ALA A 299 -0.07 -8.11 -7.31
CA ALA A 299 0.48 -8.06 -5.96
C ALA A 299 -0.52 -7.49 -4.94
N MET A 300 -1.31 -6.49 -5.35
CA MET A 300 -2.35 -5.89 -4.51
C MET A 300 -3.51 -6.85 -4.24
N LEU A 301 -3.85 -7.69 -5.21
CA LEU A 301 -4.86 -8.73 -5.08
C LEU A 301 -4.43 -9.80 -4.07
N LEU A 302 -3.15 -10.17 -4.08
CA LEU A 302 -2.56 -11.02 -3.06
C LEU A 302 -2.58 -10.33 -1.67
N CYS A 303 -2.28 -9.03 -1.59
CA CYS A 303 -2.37 -8.27 -0.35
C CYS A 303 -3.79 -8.35 0.24
N LEU A 304 -4.81 -8.11 -0.57
CA LEU A 304 -6.21 -8.20 -0.15
C LEU A 304 -6.54 -9.58 0.41
N ALA A 305 -6.09 -10.65 -0.25
CA ALA A 305 -6.27 -12.02 0.23
C ALA A 305 -5.60 -12.24 1.60
N LEU A 306 -4.34 -11.80 1.74
CA LEU A 306 -3.56 -11.96 2.96
C LEU A 306 -4.12 -11.17 4.15
N VAL A 307 -4.63 -9.96 3.91
CA VAL A 307 -5.32 -9.13 4.91
C VAL A 307 -6.64 -9.79 5.31
N ALA A 308 -7.46 -10.15 4.32
CA ALA A 308 -8.79 -10.68 4.57
C ALA A 308 -8.74 -12.01 5.34
N LEU A 309 -7.76 -12.88 5.05
CA LEU A 309 -7.54 -14.14 5.78
C LEU A 309 -7.15 -13.97 7.26
N ARG A 310 -6.78 -12.76 7.71
CA ARG A 310 -6.43 -12.47 9.11
C ARG A 310 -7.58 -11.87 9.92
N LEU A 311 -8.69 -11.51 9.27
CA LEU A 311 -9.87 -10.88 9.88
C LEU A 311 -10.95 -11.92 10.21
N SER A 312 -11.40 -12.05 11.45
CA SER A 312 -12.32 -13.12 11.85
C SER A 312 -13.74 -12.99 11.28
N GLY A 313 -14.13 -11.79 10.83
CA GLY A 313 -15.50 -11.49 10.38
C GLY A 313 -16.43 -11.06 11.52
N GLU A 314 -15.96 -11.10 12.77
CA GLU A 314 -16.65 -10.55 13.93
C GLU A 314 -16.33 -9.07 14.16
N GLU A 315 -15.26 -8.57 13.54
CA GLU A 315 -14.86 -7.17 13.64
C GLU A 315 -15.78 -6.26 12.84
N THR A 316 -16.04 -5.06 13.36
CA THR A 316 -16.60 -3.99 12.54
C THR A 316 -15.46 -3.38 11.70
N LEU A 317 -15.50 -3.62 10.39
CA LEU A 317 -14.53 -3.07 9.45
C LEU A 317 -14.96 -1.67 8.99
N VAL A 318 -13.98 -0.80 8.82
CA VAL A 318 -14.14 0.54 8.26
C VAL A 318 -13.65 0.49 6.82
N TYR A 319 -14.57 0.59 5.87
CA TYR A 319 -14.25 0.68 4.45
C TYR A 319 -14.00 2.14 4.06
N LEU A 320 -13.23 2.35 2.98
CA LEU A 320 -13.11 3.67 2.39
C LEU A 320 -14.46 4.10 1.80
N GLY A 321 -14.82 5.37 1.99
CA GLY A 321 -16.05 5.92 1.42
C GLY A 321 -15.96 6.05 -0.10
N ASP A 322 -17.12 6.04 -0.78
CA ASP A 322 -17.18 6.14 -2.25
C ASP A 322 -16.47 7.41 -2.79
N GLU A 323 -16.56 8.53 -2.07
CA GLU A 323 -15.86 9.78 -2.43
C GLU A 323 -14.33 9.64 -2.36
N ASP A 324 -13.82 8.96 -1.32
CA ASP A 324 -12.38 8.72 -1.18
C ASP A 324 -11.87 7.77 -2.26
N VAL A 325 -12.62 6.70 -2.55
CA VAL A 325 -12.29 5.74 -3.60
C VAL A 325 -12.28 6.43 -4.97
N ALA A 326 -13.31 7.21 -5.30
CA ALA A 326 -13.37 7.97 -6.55
C ALA A 326 -12.18 8.94 -6.68
N ALA A 327 -11.87 9.68 -5.61
CA ALA A 327 -10.76 10.64 -5.60
C ALA A 327 -9.38 9.98 -5.75
N LEU A 328 -9.22 8.72 -5.33
CA LEU A 328 -7.99 7.94 -5.49
C LEU A 328 -7.82 7.41 -6.92
N VAL A 329 -8.89 6.86 -7.49
CA VAL A 329 -8.89 6.31 -8.86
C VAL A 329 -8.69 7.43 -9.89
N ASP A 330 -9.40 8.56 -9.75
CA ASP A 330 -9.26 9.70 -10.66
C ASP A 330 -7.85 10.31 -10.61
N TRP A 331 -7.25 10.32 -9.42
CA TRP A 331 -5.91 10.85 -9.21
C TRP A 331 -4.84 10.00 -9.91
N GLU A 332 -4.94 8.67 -9.87
CA GLU A 332 -4.06 7.78 -10.65
C GLU A 332 -4.26 7.98 -12.16
N ALA A 333 -5.51 8.06 -12.61
CA ALA A 333 -5.82 8.31 -14.02
C ALA A 333 -5.24 9.66 -14.50
N GLU A 334 -5.22 10.68 -13.63
CA GLU A 334 -4.54 11.95 -13.92
C GLU A 334 -3.02 11.80 -13.96
N ALA A 335 -2.42 11.08 -13.01
CA ALA A 335 -0.98 10.80 -12.99
C ALA A 335 -0.52 10.06 -14.25
N TYR A 336 -1.30 9.06 -14.70
CA TYR A 336 -1.06 8.32 -15.93
C TYR A 336 -1.18 9.21 -17.19
N ARG A 337 -2.24 10.03 -17.29
CA ARG A 337 -2.40 11.00 -18.39
C ARG A 337 -1.20 11.96 -18.49
N ARG A 338 -0.73 12.48 -17.35
CA ARG A 338 0.46 13.34 -17.28
C ARG A 338 1.75 12.63 -17.71
N ALA A 339 1.84 11.31 -17.52
CA ALA A 339 2.97 10.51 -18.00
C ALA A 339 2.95 10.33 -19.53
N LEU A 340 1.77 10.15 -20.13
CA LEU A 340 1.59 9.99 -21.58
C LEU A 340 1.76 11.29 -22.38
N SER A 341 1.41 12.45 -21.82
CA SER A 341 1.54 13.75 -22.50
C SER A 341 2.99 14.28 -22.59
N ARG A 342 3.99 13.50 -22.16
CA ARG A 342 5.39 13.91 -22.26
C ARG A 342 5.99 13.50 -23.62
N PRO A 343 6.62 14.42 -24.37
CA PRO A 343 7.40 14.04 -25.54
C PRO A 343 8.54 13.13 -25.08
N ARG A 344 8.65 11.95 -25.71
CA ARG A 344 9.81 11.07 -25.57
C ARG A 344 10.99 11.81 -26.21
N HIS A 345 11.93 12.24 -25.39
CA HIS A 345 13.22 12.77 -25.84
C HIS A 345 14.31 11.79 -25.44
#